data_AF-A0A1G9VZK8-F1
#
_entry.id   AF-A0A1G9VZK8-F1
#
_cell.length_a   1.000
_cell.length_b   1.000
_cell.length_c   1.000
_cell.angle_alpha   90.00
_cell.angle_beta   90.00
_cell.angle_gamma   90.00
#
_symmetry.space_group_name_H-M   'P 1'
#
loop_
_entity.id
_entity.type
_entity.pdbx_description
1 polymer ?
#
loop_
_entity_poly.entity_id
_entity_poly.type
_entity_poly.pdbx_seq_one_letter_code
_entity_poly.pdbx_strand_id
1 'polypeptide(L)'
;MALTSSLSVAASAELTSAADLATGAVPLTVRHAVSLASGTGVGKADKVFHDRRTLAASATEDLDLAGVLLDSFGAAITFARVKGLVVTAAAGNVNNVVIGAAAANPWTALLGATGTLIVRPGGFVCVGAGAADVGYAVTAGSGDVLRVANSGAGSSVTYDIVIIGASA
;
A
#
# COMPACT_ATOMS: atom_id res chain seq x y z
N MET A 1 19.98 12.77 0.58
CA MET A 1 19.10 12.85 -0.61
C MET A 1 17.76 13.45 -0.18
N ALA A 2 17.09 14.20 -1.06
CA ALA A 2 15.76 14.74 -0.77
C ALA A 2 14.68 13.91 -1.48
N LEU A 3 13.60 13.61 -0.78
CA LEU A 3 12.42 12.91 -1.29
C LEU A 3 11.22 13.85 -1.22
N THR A 4 10.54 14.05 -2.35
CA THR A 4 9.24 14.72 -2.42
C THR A 4 8.22 13.68 -2.85
N SER A 5 7.11 13.55 -2.12
CA SER A 5 6.12 12.51 -2.37
C SER A 5 4.71 13.05 -2.33
N SER A 6 3.82 12.49 -3.15
CA SER A 6 2.38 12.73 -3.11
C SER A 6 1.62 11.41 -3.20
N LEU A 7 0.60 11.24 -2.37
CA LEU A 7 -0.31 10.10 -2.43
C LEU A 7 -1.75 10.64 -2.55
N SER A 8 -2.55 10.06 -3.44
CA SER A 8 -3.96 10.44 -3.55
C SER A 8 -4.86 9.31 -4.02
N VAL A 9 -6.09 9.31 -3.51
CA VAL A 9 -7.21 8.50 -4.02
C VAL A 9 -8.32 9.46 -4.41
N ALA A 10 -8.91 9.25 -5.58
CA ALA A 10 -10.06 10.00 -6.04
C ALA A 10 -11.13 9.04 -6.57
N ALA A 11 -12.39 9.41 -6.37
CA ALA A 11 -13.55 8.73 -6.92
C ALA A 11 -14.51 9.78 -7.48
N SER A 12 -15.00 9.54 -8.69
CA SER A 12 -16.02 10.36 -9.35
C SER A 12 -17.13 9.47 -9.88
N ALA A 13 -18.37 9.90 -9.72
CA ALA A 13 -19.54 9.22 -10.25
C ALA A 13 -20.62 10.23 -10.60
N GLU A 14 -21.52 9.88 -11.50
CA GLU A 14 -22.70 10.68 -11.83
C GLU A 14 -23.90 9.75 -11.95
N LEU A 15 -24.95 10.04 -11.17
CA LEU A 15 -26.22 9.32 -11.27
C LEU A 15 -27.19 10.16 -12.08
N THR A 16 -27.67 9.62 -13.20
CA THR A 16 -28.60 10.31 -14.10
C THR A 16 -29.97 9.65 -14.13
N SER A 17 -31.02 10.44 -14.30
CA SER A 17 -32.39 9.97 -14.56
C SER A 17 -32.99 10.73 -15.73
N ALA A 18 -33.42 10.01 -16.77
CA ALA A 18 -34.00 10.60 -17.96
C ALA A 18 -35.50 10.93 -17.76
N ALA A 19 -35.91 12.06 -18.31
CA ALA A 19 -37.30 12.48 -18.51
C ALA A 19 -37.50 12.86 -19.98
N ASP A 20 -38.75 12.98 -20.42
CA ASP A 20 -39.08 13.19 -21.84
C ASP A 20 -38.38 14.40 -22.49
N LEU A 21 -38.18 15.49 -21.73
CA LEU A 21 -37.55 16.72 -22.23
C LEU A 21 -36.26 17.12 -21.47
N ALA A 22 -35.82 16.34 -20.50
CA ALA A 22 -34.68 16.70 -19.65
C ALA A 22 -34.01 15.48 -19.03
N THR A 23 -32.86 15.68 -18.41
CA THR A 23 -32.19 14.66 -17.59
C THR A 23 -31.80 15.31 -16.26
N GLY A 24 -32.21 14.69 -15.15
CA GLY A 24 -31.70 15.02 -13.83
C GLY A 24 -30.36 14.34 -13.61
N ALA A 25 -29.43 15.02 -12.94
CA ALA A 25 -28.09 14.50 -12.65
C ALA A 25 -27.66 14.80 -11.21
N VAL A 26 -26.93 13.86 -10.60
CA VAL A 26 -26.31 14.00 -9.29
C VAL A 26 -24.83 13.60 -9.39
N PRO A 27 -23.91 14.56 -9.56
CA PRO A 27 -22.48 14.29 -9.59
C PRO A 27 -21.92 14.12 -8.17
N LEU A 28 -21.00 13.16 -8.00
CA LEU A 28 -20.19 12.93 -6.80
C LEU A 28 -18.72 13.04 -7.18
N THR A 29 -17.95 13.78 -6.37
CA THR A 29 -16.49 13.78 -6.45
C THR A 29 -15.92 13.75 -5.04
N VAL A 30 -15.06 12.76 -4.78
CA VAL A 30 -14.31 12.61 -3.53
C VAL A 30 -12.84 12.53 -3.87
N ARG A 31 -12.00 13.30 -3.18
CA ARG A 31 -10.55 13.23 -3.32
C ARG A 31 -9.89 13.36 -1.95
N HIS A 32 -9.03 12.41 -1.64
CA HIS A 32 -8.10 12.49 -0.52
C HIS A 32 -6.68 12.53 -1.08
N ALA A 33 -5.89 13.50 -0.64
CA ALA A 33 -4.51 13.64 -1.07
C ALA A 33 -3.64 14.13 0.08
N VAL A 34 -2.40 13.67 0.11
CA VAL A 34 -1.35 14.15 1.02
C VAL A 34 -0.09 14.42 0.23
N SER A 35 0.56 15.54 0.54
CA SER A 35 1.91 15.87 0.05
C SER A 35 2.86 15.79 1.23
N LEU A 36 3.98 15.09 1.04
CA LEU A 36 4.99 14.88 2.07
C LEU A 36 6.28 15.57 1.61
N ALA A 37 6.76 16.50 2.44
CA ALA A 37 8.05 17.13 2.25
C ALA A 37 9.18 16.17 2.63
N SER A 38 10.43 16.48 2.26
CA SER A 38 11.55 15.65 2.70
C SER A 38 11.80 15.76 4.21
N GLY A 39 12.09 14.62 4.83
CA GLY A 39 12.50 14.49 6.24
C GLY A 39 11.72 13.41 6.99
N THR A 40 11.90 13.33 8.31
CA THR A 40 11.36 12.22 9.13
C THR A 40 10.09 12.57 9.91
N GLY A 41 9.93 13.84 10.31
CA GLY A 41 8.80 14.28 11.14
C GLY A 41 7.41 14.23 10.50
N VAL A 42 6.42 14.79 11.20
CA VAL A 42 5.04 14.96 10.71
C VAL A 42 5.01 15.67 9.35
N GLY A 43 4.17 15.19 8.44
CA GLY A 43 4.04 15.75 7.08
C GLY A 43 5.28 15.56 6.19
N LYS A 44 6.23 14.69 6.59
CA LYS A 44 7.47 14.44 5.86
C LYS A 44 7.72 12.95 5.60
N ALA A 45 8.48 12.64 4.55
CA ALA A 45 9.01 11.30 4.26
C ALA A 45 10.45 11.40 3.73
N ASP A 46 11.25 10.36 3.96
CA ASP A 46 12.64 10.28 3.51
C ASP A 46 13.04 8.88 3.00
N LYS A 47 12.08 7.97 2.91
CA LYS A 47 12.26 6.61 2.40
C LYS A 47 11.14 6.25 1.44
N VAL A 48 11.50 5.57 0.36
CA VAL A 48 10.56 5.00 -0.61
C VAL A 48 11.08 3.65 -1.05
N PHE A 49 10.20 2.67 -1.07
CA PHE A 49 10.41 1.36 -1.68
C PHE A 49 9.34 1.16 -2.75
N HIS A 50 9.72 0.60 -3.88
CA HIS A 50 8.75 0.13 -4.85
C HIS A 50 9.31 -1.07 -5.61
N ASP A 51 8.44 -2.02 -5.95
CA ASP A 51 8.84 -3.18 -6.75
C ASP A 51 7.65 -3.85 -7.43
N ARG A 52 7.95 -4.67 -8.44
CA ARG A 52 7.03 -5.67 -8.99
C ARG A 52 7.48 -7.06 -8.56
N ARG A 53 6.57 -7.81 -7.96
CA ARG A 53 6.85 -9.15 -7.40
C ARG A 53 5.93 -10.19 -8.01
N THR A 54 6.43 -11.41 -8.14
CA THR A 54 5.64 -12.56 -8.61
C THR A 54 5.80 -13.71 -7.63
N LEU A 55 4.68 -14.18 -7.10
CA LEU A 55 4.61 -15.32 -6.19
C LEU A 55 4.10 -16.55 -6.94
N ALA A 56 4.81 -17.67 -6.80
CA ALA A 56 4.35 -18.96 -7.31
C ALA A 56 3.01 -19.38 -6.65
N ALA A 57 2.41 -20.44 -7.18
CA ALA A 57 1.22 -21.05 -6.57
C ALA A 57 1.45 -21.40 -5.09
N SER A 58 0.48 -21.09 -4.24
CA SER A 58 0.53 -21.27 -2.77
C SER A 58 1.67 -20.56 -2.04
N ALA A 59 2.47 -19.76 -2.75
CA ALA A 59 3.64 -19.13 -2.16
C ALA A 59 3.25 -17.89 -1.35
N THR A 60 4.11 -17.59 -0.39
CA THR A 60 4.07 -16.35 0.39
C THR A 60 5.46 -15.76 0.47
N GLU A 61 5.55 -14.45 0.61
CA GLU A 61 6.79 -13.75 0.96
C GLU A 61 6.55 -12.83 2.15
N ASP A 62 7.62 -12.58 2.90
CA ASP A 62 7.67 -11.67 4.04
C ASP A 62 8.56 -10.49 3.67
N LEU A 63 7.96 -9.30 3.55
CA LEU A 63 8.70 -8.06 3.34
C LEU A 63 9.05 -7.48 4.71
N ASP A 64 10.34 -7.51 5.05
CA ASP A 64 10.87 -6.86 6.24
C ASP A 64 11.03 -5.35 5.98
N LEU A 65 10.15 -4.56 6.60
CA LEU A 65 10.09 -3.11 6.46
C LEU A 65 11.27 -2.39 7.15
N ALA A 66 12.11 -3.10 7.90
CA ALA A 66 13.13 -2.52 8.77
C ALA A 66 14.51 -3.18 8.64
N GLY A 67 15.08 -3.23 7.43
CA GLY A 67 16.52 -3.53 7.25
C GLY A 67 16.90 -4.38 6.05
N VAL A 68 15.94 -5.03 5.38
CA VAL A 68 16.22 -5.92 4.22
C VAL A 68 15.90 -5.27 2.88
N LEU A 69 14.84 -4.47 2.80
CA LEU A 69 14.48 -3.81 1.54
C LEU A 69 15.57 -2.83 1.13
N LEU A 70 15.85 -2.76 -0.17
CA LEU A 70 16.81 -1.82 -0.74
C LEU A 70 16.08 -0.72 -1.49
N ASP A 71 16.61 0.49 -1.44
CA ASP A 71 16.18 1.56 -2.34
C ASP A 71 16.76 1.36 -3.76
N SER A 72 16.35 2.23 -4.69
CA SER A 72 16.80 2.18 -6.09
C SER A 72 18.30 2.41 -6.28
N PHE A 73 19.02 2.80 -5.23
CA PHE A 73 20.47 3.02 -5.21
C PHE A 73 21.21 1.91 -4.46
N GLY A 74 20.51 0.88 -3.99
CA GLY A 74 21.06 -0.27 -3.28
C GLY A 74 21.31 -0.02 -1.80
N ALA A 75 20.84 1.09 -1.22
CA ALA A 75 20.94 1.32 0.21
C ALA A 75 19.81 0.62 0.97
N ALA A 76 20.13 0.01 2.11
CA ALA A 76 19.13 -0.63 2.96
C ALA A 76 18.13 0.40 3.51
N ILE A 77 16.85 0.04 3.47
CA ILE A 77 15.74 0.83 3.98
C ILE A 77 15.35 0.30 5.35
N THR A 78 15.32 1.20 6.32
CA THR A 78 14.66 0.99 7.60
C THR A 78 13.53 1.99 7.73
N PHE A 79 12.29 1.55 7.63
CA PHE A 79 11.13 2.36 7.97
C PHE A 79 10.93 2.33 9.49
N ALA A 80 10.83 3.49 10.12
CA ALA A 80 10.23 3.64 11.45
C ALA A 80 8.74 3.92 11.34
N ARG A 81 8.31 4.56 10.24
CA ARG A 81 6.90 4.90 9.95
C ARG A 81 6.58 4.64 8.50
N VAL A 82 5.47 3.97 8.21
CA VAL A 82 4.86 3.95 6.88
C VAL A 82 3.80 5.05 6.80
N LYS A 83 3.86 5.87 5.76
CA LYS A 83 2.93 6.99 5.51
C LYS A 83 2.06 6.78 4.28
N GLY A 84 2.52 5.96 3.35
CA GLY A 84 1.77 5.55 2.18
C GLY A 84 2.07 4.09 1.86
N LEU A 85 1.03 3.32 1.56
CA LEU A 85 1.13 1.96 1.03
C LEU A 85 0.16 1.83 -0.14
N VAL A 86 0.68 1.45 -1.30
CA VAL A 86 -0.12 1.08 -2.47
C VAL A 86 0.25 -0.34 -2.86
N VAL A 87 -0.75 -1.19 -3.01
CA VAL A 87 -0.58 -2.55 -3.56
C VAL A 87 -1.59 -2.72 -4.68
N THR A 88 -1.10 -3.11 -5.85
CA THR A 88 -1.91 -3.33 -7.06
C THR A 88 -1.69 -4.76 -7.54
N ALA A 89 -2.77 -5.53 -7.66
CA ALA A 89 -2.70 -6.87 -8.26
C ALA A 89 -2.78 -6.77 -9.78
N ALA A 90 -1.90 -7.49 -10.48
CA ALA A 90 -1.94 -7.53 -11.95
C ALA A 90 -3.31 -8.05 -12.43
N ALA A 91 -3.86 -7.41 -13.48
CA ALA A 91 -5.17 -7.75 -14.03
C ALA A 91 -5.27 -9.18 -14.56
N GLY A 92 -4.16 -9.75 -15.02
CA GLY A 92 -4.08 -11.13 -15.52
C GLY A 92 -3.99 -12.21 -14.44
N ASN A 93 -3.96 -11.85 -13.15
CA ASN A 93 -3.95 -12.85 -12.09
C ASN A 93 -5.26 -13.65 -12.08
N VAL A 94 -5.16 -14.96 -11.85
CA VAL A 94 -6.34 -15.81 -11.62
C VAL A 94 -6.69 -15.84 -10.13
N ASN A 95 -5.68 -15.79 -9.26
CA ASN A 95 -5.83 -15.79 -7.80
C ASN A 95 -5.69 -14.37 -7.24
N ASN A 96 -6.11 -14.19 -5.99
CA ASN A 96 -5.99 -12.90 -5.32
C ASN A 96 -4.59 -12.72 -4.71
N VAL A 97 -4.18 -11.48 -4.58
CA VAL A 97 -3.06 -11.08 -3.73
C VAL A 97 -3.64 -10.79 -2.35
N VAL A 98 -3.06 -11.38 -1.30
CA VAL A 98 -3.50 -11.19 0.09
C VAL A 98 -2.36 -10.55 0.88
N ILE A 99 -2.63 -9.45 1.58
CA ILE A 99 -1.62 -8.73 2.38
C ILE A 99 -1.95 -8.79 3.88
N GLY A 100 -0.92 -8.90 4.72
CA GLY A 100 -1.02 -8.93 6.18
C GLY A 100 -0.85 -10.32 6.81
N ALA A 101 -1.01 -10.39 8.12
CA ALA A 101 -0.93 -11.60 8.94
C ALA A 101 0.36 -12.45 8.75
N ALA A 102 1.54 -11.81 8.85
CA ALA A 102 2.80 -12.55 8.88
C ALA A 102 2.88 -13.47 10.10
N ALA A 103 3.53 -14.63 9.95
CA ALA A 103 3.60 -15.64 11.01
C ALA A 103 4.44 -15.19 12.22
N ALA A 104 5.46 -14.36 12.00
CA ALA A 104 6.32 -13.80 13.03
C ALA A 104 6.49 -12.30 12.79
N ASN A 105 6.60 -11.54 13.89
CA ASN A 105 6.79 -10.09 13.90
C ASN A 105 5.85 -9.32 12.95
N PRO A 106 4.54 -9.65 12.90
CA PRO A 106 3.64 -9.02 11.96
C PRO A 106 3.60 -7.52 12.18
N TRP A 107 3.64 -6.76 11.09
CA TRP A 107 3.43 -5.33 11.13
C TRP A 107 1.95 -5.02 11.43
N THR A 108 1.66 -4.82 12.72
CA THR A 108 0.28 -4.76 13.23
C THR A 108 -0.39 -3.40 13.09
N ALA A 109 0.35 -2.34 12.75
CA ALA A 109 -0.14 -0.98 12.79
C ALA A 109 -1.31 -0.71 11.82
N LEU A 110 -1.41 -1.47 10.72
CA LEU A 110 -2.47 -1.30 9.72
C LEU A 110 -3.66 -2.25 9.92
N LEU A 111 -3.41 -3.56 10.05
CA LEU A 111 -4.45 -4.60 10.04
C LEU A 111 -4.56 -5.37 11.36
N GLY A 112 -3.80 -4.98 12.39
CA GLY A 112 -3.61 -5.81 13.58
C GLY A 112 -2.76 -7.05 13.28
N ALA A 113 -2.63 -7.96 14.26
CA ALA A 113 -1.76 -9.13 14.14
C ALA A 113 -2.29 -10.20 13.17
N THR A 114 -3.61 -10.36 13.07
CA THR A 114 -4.25 -11.45 12.31
C THR A 114 -5.07 -10.95 11.11
N GLY A 115 -5.22 -9.63 10.95
CA GLY A 115 -5.99 -9.07 9.85
C GLY A 115 -5.29 -9.26 8.51
N THR A 116 -6.10 -9.51 7.49
CA THR A 116 -5.66 -9.58 6.10
C THR A 116 -6.54 -8.71 5.22
N LEU A 117 -5.99 -8.27 4.09
CA LEU A 117 -6.73 -7.60 3.05
C LEU A 117 -6.55 -8.34 1.71
N ILE A 118 -7.66 -8.57 1.03
CA ILE A 118 -7.69 -9.21 -0.29
C ILE A 118 -7.68 -8.14 -1.38
N VAL A 119 -6.67 -8.19 -2.24
CA VAL A 119 -6.59 -7.41 -3.48
C VAL A 119 -6.93 -8.33 -4.65
N ARG A 120 -8.13 -8.14 -5.21
CA ARG A 120 -8.63 -8.91 -6.37
C ARG A 120 -7.79 -8.63 -7.62
N PRO A 121 -7.74 -9.54 -8.62
CA PRO A 121 -7.10 -9.27 -9.91
C PRO A 121 -7.53 -7.93 -10.52
N GLY A 122 -6.56 -7.10 -10.90
CA GLY A 122 -6.78 -5.75 -11.43
C GLY A 122 -7.21 -4.71 -10.40
N GLY A 123 -7.44 -5.12 -9.16
CA GLY A 123 -7.74 -4.24 -8.04
C GLY A 123 -6.48 -3.64 -7.42
N PHE A 124 -6.70 -2.62 -6.60
CA PHE A 124 -5.67 -1.98 -5.82
C PHE A 124 -6.19 -1.59 -4.45
N VAL A 125 -5.27 -1.44 -3.49
CA VAL A 125 -5.50 -0.75 -2.23
C VAL A 125 -4.52 0.41 -2.13
N CYS A 126 -4.99 1.53 -1.59
CA CYS A 126 -4.17 2.66 -1.22
C CYS A 126 -4.49 3.06 0.23
N VAL A 127 -3.46 3.13 1.06
CA VAL A 127 -3.52 3.59 2.44
C VAL A 127 -2.58 4.78 2.58
N GLY A 128 -3.06 5.85 3.21
CA GLY A 128 -2.27 7.05 3.45
C GLY A 128 -2.50 7.62 4.85
N ALA A 129 -1.42 8.06 5.50
CA ALA A 129 -1.47 8.85 6.72
C ALA A 129 -1.59 10.34 6.36
N GLY A 130 -2.41 11.09 7.10
CA GLY A 130 -2.59 12.52 6.89
C GLY A 130 -1.32 13.33 7.17
N ALA A 131 -1.23 14.56 6.66
CA ALA A 131 -0.05 15.40 6.85
C ALA A 131 0.22 15.78 8.32
N ALA A 132 -0.78 15.69 9.19
CA ALA A 132 -0.66 15.93 10.63
C ALA A 132 -0.30 14.67 11.44
N ASP A 133 -0.28 13.50 10.79
CA ASP A 133 -0.02 12.21 11.43
C ASP A 133 1.45 11.78 11.20
N VAL A 134 1.99 11.01 12.15
CA VAL A 134 3.36 10.47 12.06
C VAL A 134 3.44 9.24 11.16
N GLY A 135 2.30 8.61 10.86
CA GLY A 135 2.20 7.38 10.10
C GLY A 135 2.13 6.13 10.98
N TYR A 136 1.97 5.00 10.31
CA TYR A 136 1.87 3.68 10.90
C TYR A 136 3.24 3.24 11.43
N ALA A 137 3.33 2.97 12.74
CA ALA A 137 4.57 2.58 13.40
C ALA A 137 5.12 1.24 12.89
N VAL A 138 6.43 1.18 12.67
CA VAL A 138 7.19 -0.03 12.38
C VAL A 138 8.19 -0.22 13.52
N THR A 139 8.24 -1.42 14.09
CA THR A 139 9.16 -1.75 15.20
C THR A 139 10.13 -2.81 14.74
N ALA A 140 11.37 -2.40 14.46
CA ALA A 140 12.42 -3.30 13.98
C ALA A 140 12.55 -4.55 14.88
N GLY A 141 12.56 -5.72 14.26
CA GLY A 141 12.71 -7.03 14.87
C GLY A 141 11.47 -7.61 15.57
N SER A 142 10.36 -6.87 15.72
CA SER A 142 9.16 -7.37 16.45
C SER A 142 7.81 -6.94 15.88
N GLY A 143 7.78 -6.04 14.90
CA GLY A 143 6.54 -5.51 14.32
C GLY A 143 6.82 -4.79 13.00
N ASP A 144 7.46 -5.50 12.08
CA ASP A 144 8.02 -4.96 10.85
C ASP A 144 7.82 -5.86 9.63
N VAL A 145 7.15 -7.01 9.77
CA VAL A 145 6.94 -7.92 8.64
C VAL A 145 5.58 -7.71 8.00
N LEU A 146 5.57 -7.30 6.73
CA LEU A 146 4.39 -7.30 5.87
C LEU A 146 4.41 -8.54 4.96
N ARG A 147 3.56 -9.51 5.28
CA ARG A 147 3.34 -10.71 4.48
C ARG A 147 2.52 -10.39 3.23
N VAL A 148 2.91 -10.97 2.11
CA VAL A 148 2.10 -11.05 0.89
C VAL A 148 1.96 -12.51 0.50
N ALA A 149 0.74 -12.91 0.13
CA ALA A 149 0.40 -14.30 -0.18
C ALA A 149 -0.38 -14.43 -1.48
N ASN A 150 -0.10 -15.50 -2.22
CA ASN A 150 -0.96 -15.98 -3.29
C ASN A 150 -2.14 -16.75 -2.70
N SER A 151 -3.37 -16.36 -3.02
CA SER A 151 -4.56 -17.00 -2.46
C SER A 151 -4.89 -18.37 -3.06
N GLY A 152 -4.13 -18.86 -4.06
CA GLY A 152 -4.46 -20.08 -4.78
C GLY A 152 -3.25 -20.93 -5.14
N ALA A 153 -3.54 -22.21 -5.40
CA ALA A 153 -2.54 -23.25 -5.65
C ALA A 153 -2.35 -23.60 -7.14
N GLY A 154 -3.09 -22.96 -8.06
CA GLY A 154 -3.10 -23.32 -9.48
C GLY A 154 -2.21 -22.47 -10.38
N SER A 155 -1.85 -21.26 -9.97
CA SER A 155 -1.11 -20.30 -10.79
C SER A 155 -0.41 -19.24 -9.95
N SER A 156 0.59 -18.58 -10.51
CA SER A 156 1.28 -17.46 -9.88
C SER A 156 0.39 -16.21 -9.79
N VAL A 157 0.72 -15.31 -8.88
CA VAL A 157 0.18 -13.94 -8.82
C VAL A 157 1.31 -12.94 -8.96
N THR A 158 1.06 -11.86 -9.69
CA THR A 158 1.97 -10.70 -9.79
C THR A 158 1.32 -9.49 -9.14
N TYR A 159 2.12 -8.71 -8.40
CA TYR A 159 1.67 -7.46 -7.79
C TYR A 159 2.75 -6.40 -7.85
N ASP A 160 2.30 -5.15 -7.87
CA ASP A 160 3.15 -3.98 -7.68
C ASP A 160 2.92 -3.44 -6.27
N ILE A 161 4.01 -3.04 -5.60
CA ILE A 161 3.95 -2.42 -4.28
C ILE A 161 4.74 -1.11 -4.28
N VAL A 162 4.20 -0.10 -3.60
CA VAL A 162 4.87 1.16 -3.31
C VAL A 162 4.68 1.48 -1.84
N ILE A 163 5.78 1.74 -1.13
CA ILE A 163 5.80 2.10 0.28
C ILE A 163 6.53 3.44 0.41
N ILE A 164 5.88 4.41 1.01
CA ILE A 164 6.46 5.72 1.34
C ILE A 164 6.47 5.85 2.85
N GLY A 165 7.60 6.27 3.42
CA GLY A 165 7.74 6.33 4.86
C GLY A 165 8.88 7.20 5.36
N ALA A 166 9.06 7.17 6.66
CA ALA A 166 10.11 7.90 7.36
C ALA A 166 11.02 6.94 8.14
N SER A 167 12.30 7.28 8.23
CA SER A 167 13.32 6.54 8.99
C SER A 167 13.31 6.81 10.50
N ALA A 168 12.52 7.79 10.97
CA ALA A 168 12.28 8.09 12.38
C ALA A 168 10.86 8.63 12.58
#